data_AF-A0A2J6HUX4-F1
#
_entry.id   AF-A0A2J6HUX4-F1
#
_cell.length_a   1.000
_cell.length_b   1.000
_cell.length_c   1.000
_cell.angle_alpha   90.00
_cell.angle_beta   90.00
_cell.angle_gamma   90.00
#
_symmetry.space_group_name_H-M   'P 1'
#
loop_
_entity.id
_entity.type
_entity.pdbx_description
1 polymer ?
#
loop_
_entity_poly.entity_id
_entity_poly.type
_entity_poly.pdbx_seq_one_letter_code
_entity_poly.pdbx_strand_id
1 'polypeptide(L)'
;MPQSKISANCVRKALTDSYSWIVFRNHYVAENDLQNPYISPLFGDLQNLPPLFINAGDHDELYDDSRLFAEKAKASGVDVTFRTGNGQVHCYPLMAPLFPEATEAMEEIVEFIKTRLH
;
A
#
# COMPACT_ATOMS: atom_id res chain seq x y z
N MET A 1 -5.12 23.63 12.05
CA MET A 1 -4.76 22.22 12.37
C MET A 1 -3.83 21.75 11.26
N PRO A 2 -2.58 21.35 11.55
CA PRO A 2 -1.63 21.08 10.49
C PRO A 2 -1.97 19.72 9.87
N GLN A 3 -2.18 19.72 8.56
CA GLN A 3 -2.25 18.51 7.74
C GLN A 3 -1.02 17.66 8.06
N SER A 4 -1.23 16.44 8.58
CA SER A 4 -0.17 15.45 8.71
C SER A 4 0.45 15.29 7.34
N LYS A 5 1.74 15.60 7.22
CA LYS A 5 2.54 15.53 5.99
C LYS A 5 2.77 14.08 5.58
N ILE A 6 1.70 13.40 5.20
CA ILE A 6 1.75 12.11 4.51
C ILE A 6 1.12 12.40 3.14
N SER A 7 1.89 12.11 2.08
CA SER A 7 1.53 12.25 0.66
C SER A 7 1.36 13.69 0.12
N ALA A 8 2.46 14.27 -0.37
CA ALA A 8 2.40 15.46 -1.23
C ALA A 8 2.82 15.16 -2.69
N ASN A 9 3.51 14.05 -2.96
CA ASN A 9 4.05 13.77 -4.29
C ASN A 9 3.17 12.84 -5.13
N CYS A 10 2.53 11.81 -4.56
CA CYS A 10 1.79 10.84 -5.37
C CYS A 10 0.37 11.28 -5.78
N VAL A 11 -0.26 12.19 -5.03
CA VAL A 11 -1.58 12.76 -5.39
C VAL A 11 -1.60 13.37 -6.80
N ARG A 12 -0.46 13.89 -7.29
CA ARG A 12 -0.38 14.49 -8.64
C ARG A 12 -0.41 13.47 -9.79
N LYS A 13 -0.06 12.21 -9.55
CA LYS A 13 -0.01 11.17 -10.58
C LYS A 13 -1.18 10.21 -10.54
N ALA A 14 -1.95 10.22 -9.45
CA ALA A 14 -3.17 9.44 -9.31
C ALA A 14 -4.21 9.87 -10.35
N LEU A 15 -4.93 8.88 -10.90
CA LEU A 15 -6.06 9.14 -11.80
C LEU A 15 -7.32 9.59 -11.05
N THR A 16 -7.41 9.25 -9.76
CA THR A 16 -8.51 9.58 -8.87
C THR A 16 -8.20 10.83 -8.05
N ASP A 17 -9.22 11.66 -7.82
CA ASP A 17 -9.12 12.76 -6.87
C ASP A 17 -9.20 12.23 -5.44
N SER A 18 -8.32 12.73 -4.57
CA SER A 18 -8.14 12.33 -3.17
C SER A 18 -9.39 12.41 -2.28
N TYR A 19 -10.48 13.00 -2.79
CA TYR A 19 -11.76 13.09 -2.09
C TYR A 19 -12.36 11.72 -1.74
N SER A 20 -12.14 10.68 -2.56
CA SER A 20 -12.72 9.35 -2.30
C SER A 20 -12.21 8.75 -0.99
N TRP A 21 -10.91 8.78 -0.72
CA TRP A 21 -10.33 8.24 0.51
C TRP A 21 -10.70 9.06 1.74
N ILE A 22 -10.89 10.36 1.61
CA ILE A 22 -11.40 11.20 2.71
C ILE A 22 -12.81 10.74 3.11
N VAL A 23 -13.67 10.45 2.13
CA VAL A 23 -15.02 9.95 2.38
C VAL A 23 -14.96 8.57 3.05
N PHE A 24 -14.20 7.62 2.49
CA PHE A 24 -14.06 6.28 3.07
C PHE A 24 -13.50 6.32 4.50
N ARG A 25 -12.47 7.14 4.74
CA ARG A 25 -11.90 7.37 6.06
C ARG A 25 -12.96 7.85 7.06
N ASN A 26 -13.75 8.87 6.69
CA ASN A 26 -14.74 9.44 7.60
C ASN A 26 -15.85 8.43 7.96
N HIS A 27 -16.18 7.50 7.05
CA HIS A 27 -17.12 6.41 7.34
C HIS A 27 -16.52 5.30 8.20
N TYR A 28 -15.22 5.04 8.08
CA TYR A 28 -14.55 3.96 8.80
C TYR A 28 -14.11 4.35 10.23
N VAL A 29 -13.56 5.55 10.40
CA VAL A 29 -12.88 5.97 11.63
C VAL A 29 -13.85 6.31 12.76
N ALA A 30 -15.06 6.78 12.44
CA ALA A 30 -16.00 7.34 13.41
C ALA A 30 -15.31 8.39 14.31
N GLU A 31 -15.34 8.21 15.64
CA GLU A 31 -14.72 9.11 16.62
C GLU A 31 -13.32 8.64 17.08
N ASN A 32 -12.76 7.61 16.45
CA ASN A 32 -11.45 7.08 16.84
C ASN A 32 -10.30 7.99 16.42
N ASP A 33 -9.17 7.86 17.11
CA ASP A 33 -7.91 8.49 16.70
C ASP A 33 -7.45 7.92 15.35
N LEU A 34 -7.13 8.80 14.40
CA LEU A 34 -6.57 8.43 13.09
C LEU A 34 -5.22 7.73 13.21
N GLN A 35 -4.49 7.97 14.29
CA GLN A 35 -3.21 7.30 14.58
C GLN A 35 -3.37 5.97 15.31
N ASN A 36 -4.61 5.53 15.59
CA ASN A 36 -4.85 4.20 16.15
C ASN A 36 -4.22 3.13 15.23
N PRO A 37 -3.30 2.28 15.72
CA PRO A 37 -2.57 1.33 14.88
C PRO A 37 -3.46 0.26 14.23
N TYR A 38 -4.66 0.02 14.77
CA TYR A 38 -5.65 -0.88 14.15
C TYR A 38 -6.41 -0.22 12.98
N ILE A 39 -6.32 1.10 12.84
CA ILE A 39 -6.87 1.89 11.73
C ILE A 39 -5.76 2.22 10.74
N SER A 40 -4.62 2.70 11.24
CA SER A 40 -3.47 3.14 10.47
C SER A 40 -2.21 2.38 10.91
N PRO A 41 -1.97 1.17 10.37
CA PRO A 41 -0.88 0.28 10.79
C PRO A 41 0.51 0.92 10.73
N LEU A 42 0.71 1.94 9.89
CA LEU A 42 1.95 2.70 9.82
C LEU A 42 2.38 3.28 11.18
N PHE A 43 1.46 3.53 12.12
CA PHE A 43 1.79 4.02 13.46
C PHE A 43 2.00 2.91 14.51
N GLY A 44 1.71 1.64 14.19
CA GLY A 44 1.85 0.51 15.10
C GLY A 44 3.27 -0.07 15.17
N ASP A 45 3.48 -1.01 16.10
CA ASP A 45 4.70 -1.84 16.11
C ASP A 45 4.62 -2.88 14.97
N LEU A 46 5.66 -2.93 14.13
CA LEU A 46 5.73 -3.82 12.97
C LEU A 46 6.69 -5.00 13.19
N GLN A 47 7.24 -5.15 14.40
CA GLN A 47 8.07 -6.30 14.74
C GLN A 47 7.29 -7.61 14.64
N ASN A 48 8.01 -8.69 14.31
CA ASN A 48 7.47 -10.06 14.24
C ASN A 48 6.34 -10.28 13.22
N LEU A 49 6.11 -9.34 12.30
CA LEU A 49 5.25 -9.62 11.15
C LEU A 49 5.85 -10.74 10.29
N PRO A 50 5.01 -11.58 9.66
CA PRO A 50 5.49 -12.55 8.68
C PRO A 50 6.13 -11.83 7.48
N PRO A 51 6.86 -12.55 6.60
CA PRO A 51 7.36 -11.98 5.36
C PRO A 51 6.24 -11.27 4.58
N LEU A 52 6.54 -10.10 4.03
CA LEU A 52 5.58 -9.26 3.32
C LEU A 52 5.97 -9.11 1.86
N PHE A 53 4.98 -9.25 0.99
CA PHE A 53 5.05 -8.78 -0.39
C PHE A 53 4.06 -7.64 -0.57
N ILE A 54 4.59 -6.45 -0.90
CA ILE A 54 3.80 -5.23 -1.07
C ILE A 54 3.93 -4.79 -2.52
N ASN A 55 2.82 -4.78 -3.24
CA ASN A 55 2.71 -4.29 -4.62
C ASN A 55 2.02 -2.91 -4.60
N ALA A 56 2.61 -1.92 -5.26
CA ALA A 56 1.99 -0.61 -5.40
C ALA A 56 2.37 0.05 -6.73
N GLY A 57 1.41 0.62 -7.45
CA GLY A 57 1.65 1.42 -8.64
C GLY A 57 2.11 2.83 -8.30
N ASP A 58 3.05 3.43 -9.04
CA ASP A 58 3.53 4.80 -8.74
C ASP A 58 2.57 5.91 -9.20
N HIS A 59 1.47 5.54 -9.87
CA HIS A 59 0.32 6.39 -10.18
C HIS A 59 -0.89 6.07 -9.27
N ASP A 60 -0.64 5.51 -8.09
CA ASP A 60 -1.60 5.28 -7.03
C ASP A 60 -1.40 6.31 -5.90
N GLU A 61 -2.47 6.94 -5.44
CA GLU A 61 -2.42 7.88 -4.31
C GLU A 61 -1.92 7.26 -3.00
N LEU A 62 -2.05 5.93 -2.84
CA LEU A 62 -1.56 5.17 -1.68
C LEU A 62 -0.13 4.64 -1.84
N TYR A 63 0.58 5.00 -2.91
CA TYR A 63 1.95 4.53 -3.16
C TYR A 63 2.92 4.96 -2.05
N ASP A 64 2.86 6.23 -1.63
CA ASP A 64 3.75 6.74 -0.59
C ASP A 64 3.49 6.06 0.76
N ASP A 65 2.22 5.78 1.09
CA ASP A 65 1.85 5.06 2.31
C ASP A 65 2.40 3.63 2.29
N SER A 66 2.25 2.96 1.14
CA SER A 66 2.78 1.60 0.92
C SER A 66 4.30 1.56 1.04
N ARG A 67 5.00 2.54 0.46
CA ARG A 67 6.46 2.68 0.54
C ARG A 67 6.92 2.95 1.97
N LEU A 68 6.30 3.89 2.67
CA LEU A 68 6.63 4.22 4.06
C LEU A 68 6.40 3.03 5.00
N PHE A 69 5.32 2.27 4.79
CA PHE A 69 5.05 1.05 5.55
C PHE A 69 6.13 -0.01 5.28
N ALA A 70 6.50 -0.24 4.02
CA ALA A 70 7.54 -1.18 3.65
C ALA A 70 8.91 -0.81 4.25
N GLU A 71 9.27 0.48 4.20
CA GLU A 71 10.50 1.01 4.81
C GLU A 71 10.52 0.79 6.33
N LYS A 72 9.40 1.10 7.02
CA LYS A 72 9.27 0.90 8.46
C LYS A 72 9.32 -0.58 8.85
N ALA A 73 8.62 -1.46 8.13
CA ALA A 73 8.61 -2.89 8.38
C ALA A 73 10.02 -3.49 8.19
N LYS A 74 10.71 -3.12 7.11
CA LYS A 74 12.09 -3.54 6.86
C LYS A 74 13.06 -3.06 7.94
N ALA A 75 12.91 -1.80 8.39
CA ALA A 75 13.70 -1.26 9.51
C ALA A 75 13.41 -1.98 10.84
N SER A 76 12.24 -2.61 10.97
CA SER A 76 11.83 -3.42 12.13
C SER A 76 12.28 -4.89 12.03
N GLY A 77 13.08 -5.25 11.02
CA GLY A 77 13.63 -6.60 10.83
C GLY A 77 12.72 -7.56 10.06
N VAL A 78 11.62 -7.08 9.48
CA VAL A 78 10.72 -7.91 8.65
C VAL A 78 11.34 -8.16 7.28
N ASP A 79 11.19 -9.38 6.76
CA ASP A 79 11.51 -9.71 5.37
C ASP A 79 10.46 -9.09 4.44
N VAL A 80 10.83 -8.03 3.71
CA VAL A 80 9.90 -7.24 2.89
C VAL A 80 10.39 -7.18 1.45
N THR A 81 9.53 -7.62 0.53
CA THR A 81 9.63 -7.34 -0.90
C THR A 81 8.64 -6.22 -1.24
N PHE A 82 9.16 -5.09 -1.71
CA PHE A 82 8.34 -3.99 -2.21
C PHE A 82 8.49 -3.90 -3.73
N ARG A 83 7.39 -4.04 -4.47
CA ARG A 83 7.38 -4.04 -5.94
C ARG A 83 6.59 -2.85 -6.46
N THR A 84 7.29 -1.95 -7.12
CA THR A 84 6.72 -0.77 -7.77
C THR A 84 6.17 -1.12 -9.15
N GLY A 85 4.91 -0.75 -9.42
CA GLY A 85 4.31 -0.71 -10.76
C GLY A 85 4.53 0.64 -11.41
N ASN A 86 5.56 0.75 -12.26
CA ASN A 86 5.83 1.99 -13.00
C ASN A 86 4.68 2.30 -13.96
N GLY A 87 4.10 3.49 -13.84
CA GLY A 87 2.93 3.95 -14.59
C GLY A 87 1.62 3.29 -14.19
N GLN A 88 1.61 2.45 -13.15
CA GLN A 88 0.46 1.63 -12.79
C GLN A 88 -0.41 2.29 -11.74
N VAL A 89 -1.70 1.96 -11.80
CA VAL A 89 -2.77 2.57 -10.98
C VAL A 89 -3.09 1.72 -9.76
N HIS A 90 -3.99 2.23 -8.92
CA HIS A 90 -4.47 1.53 -7.73
C HIS A 90 -4.97 0.11 -8.05
N CYS A 91 -4.48 -0.88 -7.30
CA CYS A 91 -4.86 -2.29 -7.42
C CYS A 91 -4.74 -2.90 -8.83
N TYR A 92 -3.81 -2.41 -9.67
CA TYR A 92 -3.66 -2.90 -11.05
C TYR A 92 -3.46 -4.43 -11.22
N PRO A 93 -2.89 -5.23 -10.28
CA PRO A 93 -2.79 -6.68 -10.48
C PRO A 93 -4.15 -7.38 -10.61
N LEU A 94 -5.22 -6.81 -10.03
CA LEU A 94 -6.59 -7.34 -10.17
C LEU A 94 -7.13 -7.25 -11.60
N MET A 95 -6.47 -6.49 -12.46
CA MET A 95 -6.82 -6.35 -13.87
C MET A 95 -6.23 -7.47 -14.73
N ALA A 96 -5.53 -8.47 -14.17
CA ALA A 96 -5.07 -9.61 -14.95
C ALA A 96 -6.27 -10.37 -15.58
N PRO A 97 -6.21 -10.80 -16.86
CA PRO A 97 -5.07 -10.72 -17.79
C PRO A 97 -5.19 -9.57 -18.82
N LEU A 98 -5.84 -8.44 -18.48
CA LEU A 98 -6.15 -7.37 -19.44
C LEU A 98 -4.91 -6.72 -20.08
N PHE A 99 -3.78 -6.69 -19.37
CA PHE A 99 -2.50 -6.22 -19.90
C PHE A 99 -1.32 -6.96 -19.22
N PRO A 100 -0.12 -6.96 -19.84
CA PRO A 100 1.02 -7.75 -19.37
C PRO A 100 1.44 -7.42 -17.95
N GLU A 101 1.56 -6.14 -17.60
CA GLU A 101 2.07 -5.70 -16.30
C GLU A 101 1.17 -6.15 -15.15
N ALA A 102 -0.16 -6.16 -15.33
CA ALA A 102 -1.09 -6.70 -14.34
C ALA A 102 -0.93 -8.22 -14.16
N THR A 103 -0.72 -8.93 -15.26
CA THR A 103 -0.52 -10.38 -15.25
C THR A 103 0.78 -10.75 -14.54
N GLU A 104 1.88 -10.10 -14.91
CA GLU A 104 3.19 -10.28 -14.26
C GLU A 104 3.11 -10.01 -12.75
N ALA A 105 2.46 -8.91 -12.35
CA ALA A 105 2.30 -8.59 -10.93
C ALA A 105 1.43 -9.61 -10.17
N MET A 106 0.38 -10.13 -10.79
CA MET A 106 -0.44 -11.19 -10.20
C MET A 106 0.34 -12.50 -10.08
N GLU A 107 1.16 -12.85 -11.08
CA GLU A 107 2.03 -14.03 -11.03
C GLU A 107 3.08 -13.92 -9.92
N GLU A 108 3.70 -12.75 -9.74
CA GLU A 108 4.62 -12.48 -8.61
C GLU A 108 3.93 -12.68 -7.25
N ILE A 109 2.68 -12.22 -7.09
CA ILE A 109 1.88 -12.42 -5.86
C ILE A 109 1.64 -13.92 -5.64
N VAL A 110 1.21 -14.64 -6.68
CA VAL A 110 0.95 -16.09 -6.60
C VAL A 110 2.23 -16.86 -6.24
N GLU A 111 3.37 -16.49 -6.82
CA GLU A 111 4.65 -17.12 -6.53
C GLU A 111 5.11 -16.84 -5.10
N PHE A 112 4.93 -15.61 -4.61
CA PHE A 112 5.19 -15.28 -3.22
C PHE A 112 4.36 -16.16 -2.27
N ILE A 113 3.07 -16.36 -2.57
CA ILE A 113 2.21 -17.23 -1.76
C ILE A 113 2.72 -18.68 -1.78
N LYS A 114 3.03 -19.24 -2.96
CA LYS A 114 3.54 -20.62 -3.09
C LYS A 114 4.86 -20.86 -2.36
N THR A 115 5.74 -19.86 -2.33
CA THR A 115 7.05 -19.97 -1.66
C THR A 115 6.96 -19.81 -0.15
N ARG A 116 5.88 -19.23 0.39
CA ARG A 116 5.70 -18.95 1.82
C ARG A 116 4.65 -19.80 2.52
N LEU A 117 3.70 -20.37 1.77
CA LEU A 117 2.74 -21.35 2.27
C LEU A 117 3.18 -22.74 1.79
N HIS A 118 3.64 -23.55 2.75
CA HIS A 118 3.92 -24.98 2.56
C HIS A 118 2.75 -25.82 3.07
#